data_AF-A0A2G9SFM7-F1
#
_entry.id   AF-A0A2G9SFM7-F1
#
_cell.length_a   1.000
_cell.length_b   1.000
_cell.length_c   1.000
_cell.angle_alpha   90.00
_cell.angle_beta   90.00
_cell.angle_gamma   90.00
#
_symmetry.space_group_name_H-M   'P 1'
#
loop_
_entity.id
_entity.type
_entity.pdbx_description
1 polymer ?
#
loop_
_entity_poly.entity_id
_entity_poly.type
_entity_poly.pdbx_seq_one_letter_code
_entity_poly.pdbx_strand_id
1 'polypeptide(L)'
;EYIRKTVVDDFQEDYVVDLDQKIEGNPMFPVKAMYNLEDDESQGIVVINLLPLLSHDFANKGAEHTTEGRLVSPLCLSPFFRLLRLCIEDEFKGNLDEIDALLGCPVYLTDLDVIDKMNSLSRQEREFLCSLLFFTINWFREVINAFCMQANADMKGKVLTRLQNITWLQSLLEKCLAESPGYIPPPANFDCEQQEVPPSTVAAVPAKKAKKGKKRKKTDAKNSSEESSQIEEQLDTETEKTQLDKEPEEIGKPSVNLSSFRPFFRELDLEVFTVLHSGLLTRSLLDSEMCTK
;
A
#
# COMPACT_ATOMS: atom_id res chain seq x y z
N GLU A 1 10.79 21.77 23.28
CA GLU A 1 10.14 23.04 22.87
C GLU A 1 10.72 23.64 21.59
N TYR A 2 11.97 24.13 21.53
CA TYR A 2 12.51 24.79 20.32
C TYR A 2 12.47 23.91 19.05
N ILE A 3 12.98 22.67 19.12
CA ILE A 3 12.99 21.73 17.99
C ILE A 3 11.57 21.45 17.50
N ARG A 4 10.61 21.28 18.42
CA ARG A 4 9.23 20.94 18.10
C ARG A 4 8.55 22.04 17.30
N LYS A 5 8.66 23.29 17.73
CA LYS A 5 8.05 24.41 17.02
C LYS A 5 8.55 24.46 15.57
N THR A 6 9.86 24.34 15.39
CA THR A 6 10.46 24.28 14.05
C THR A 6 9.94 23.09 13.25
N VAL A 7 9.80 21.90 13.86
CA VAL A 7 9.28 20.70 13.17
C VAL A 7 7.83 20.89 12.70
N VAL A 8 6.96 21.48 13.53
CA VAL A 8 5.56 21.75 13.16
C VAL A 8 5.50 22.77 12.02
N ASP A 9 6.17 23.91 12.18
CA ASP A 9 6.16 25.00 11.21
C ASP A 9 6.73 24.51 9.86
N ASP A 10 7.87 23.81 9.89
CA ASP A 10 8.53 23.27 8.71
C ASP A 10 7.68 22.21 8.00
N PHE A 11 7.05 21.28 8.74
CA PHE A 11 6.22 20.25 8.12
C PHE A 11 5.01 20.85 7.42
N GLN A 12 4.37 21.84 8.07
CA GLN A 12 3.24 22.55 7.50
C GLN A 12 3.65 23.32 6.24
N GLU A 13 4.76 24.06 6.29
CA GLU A 13 5.27 24.82 5.13
C GLU A 13 5.67 23.90 3.96
N ASP A 14 6.31 22.76 4.25
CA ASP A 14 6.91 21.90 3.23
C ASP A 14 5.88 20.99 2.54
N TYR A 15 4.88 20.45 3.26
CA TYR A 15 4.03 19.36 2.75
C TYR A 15 2.53 19.62 2.77
N VAL A 16 2.08 20.64 3.48
CA VAL A 16 0.65 20.89 3.72
C VAL A 16 0.24 22.18 3.01
N VAL A 17 -0.86 22.13 2.27
CA VAL A 17 -1.45 23.31 1.64
C VAL A 17 -2.96 23.34 1.91
N ASP A 18 -3.58 24.49 1.73
CA ASP A 18 -5.04 24.59 1.81
C ASP A 18 -5.67 23.95 0.57
N LEU A 19 -6.78 23.23 0.73
CA LEU A 19 -7.46 22.53 -0.37
C LEU A 19 -7.91 23.48 -1.50
N ASP A 20 -8.30 24.71 -1.14
CA ASP A 20 -8.74 25.72 -2.10
C ASP A 20 -7.58 26.53 -2.70
N GLN A 21 -6.35 26.29 -2.26
CA GLN A 21 -5.18 26.98 -2.77
C GLN A 21 -4.91 26.59 -4.23
N LYS A 22 -4.61 27.58 -5.05
CA LYS A 22 -4.22 27.34 -6.45
C LYS A 22 -2.90 26.57 -6.50
N ILE A 23 -2.94 25.42 -7.17
CA ILE A 23 -1.75 24.62 -7.42
C ILE A 23 -0.84 25.35 -8.41
N GLU A 24 0.39 25.60 -7.99
CA GLU A 24 1.43 26.22 -8.82
C GLU A 24 2.22 25.16 -9.60
N GLY A 25 2.79 25.57 -10.74
CA GLY A 25 3.61 24.71 -11.59
C GLY A 25 2.85 23.95 -12.68
N ASN A 26 3.58 23.08 -13.39
CA ASN A 26 3.03 22.23 -14.45
C ASN A 26 3.19 20.76 -14.04
N PRO A 27 2.25 20.21 -13.25
CA PRO A 27 2.35 18.84 -12.76
C PRO A 27 2.30 17.84 -13.90
N MET A 28 2.96 16.69 -13.72
CA MET A 28 3.04 15.65 -14.77
C MET A 28 1.67 15.08 -15.13
N PHE A 29 0.76 15.04 -14.16
CA PHE A 29 -0.61 14.58 -14.32
C PHE A 29 -1.60 15.60 -13.74
N PRO A 30 -2.88 15.60 -14.17
CA PRO A 30 -3.92 16.41 -13.56
C PRO A 30 -4.03 16.11 -12.06
N VAL A 31 -4.01 17.15 -11.24
CA VAL A 31 -4.09 17.02 -9.79
C VAL A 31 -5.55 16.91 -9.34
N LYS A 32 -5.81 15.96 -8.43
CA LYS A 32 -7.08 15.78 -7.74
C LYS A 32 -6.82 15.52 -6.26
N ALA A 33 -7.65 16.09 -5.41
CA ALA A 33 -7.69 15.73 -3.99
C ALA A 33 -8.40 14.38 -3.85
N MET A 34 -7.64 13.35 -3.48
CA MET A 34 -8.13 11.98 -3.38
C MET A 34 -8.12 11.51 -1.93
N TYR A 35 -8.99 10.56 -1.60
CA TYR A 35 -9.08 9.95 -0.27
C TYR A 35 -9.36 10.97 0.87
N ASN A 36 -10.22 11.96 0.60
CA ASN A 36 -10.74 12.83 1.66
C ASN A 36 -11.65 12.03 2.60
N LEU A 37 -11.49 12.20 3.90
CA LEU A 37 -12.35 11.65 4.94
C LEU A 37 -13.00 12.76 5.81
N GLU A 38 -12.74 14.03 5.49
CA GLU A 38 -13.43 15.15 6.12
C GLU A 38 -14.76 15.43 5.42
N ASP A 39 -15.74 15.88 6.19
CA ASP A 39 -17.04 16.26 5.67
C ASP A 39 -16.92 17.42 4.67
N ASP A 40 -17.71 17.38 3.59
CA ASP A 40 -17.71 18.41 2.53
C ASP A 40 -18.09 19.82 3.04
N GLU A 41 -18.70 19.91 4.23
CA GLU A 41 -19.05 21.17 4.89
C GLU A 41 -17.89 21.78 5.71
N SER A 42 -16.83 21.01 5.95
CA SER A 42 -15.67 21.45 6.74
C SER A 42 -14.92 22.57 6.01
N GLN A 43 -14.77 23.70 6.71
CA GLN A 43 -13.97 24.83 6.21
C GLN A 43 -12.50 24.65 6.59
N GLY A 44 -11.59 25.07 5.71
CA GLY A 44 -10.15 25.04 5.99
C GLY A 44 -9.55 23.63 5.97
N ILE A 45 -10.08 22.74 5.12
CA ILE A 45 -9.49 21.42 4.90
C ILE A 45 -8.08 21.61 4.33
N VAL A 46 -7.09 21.07 5.03
CA VAL A 46 -5.72 20.97 4.53
C VAL A 46 -5.56 19.75 3.63
N VAL A 47 -4.53 19.72 2.78
CA VAL A 47 -4.25 18.61 1.87
C VAL A 47 -2.75 18.36 1.78
N ILE A 48 -2.35 17.09 1.69
CA ILE A 48 -0.94 16.72 1.49
C ILE A 48 -0.54 16.96 0.03
N ASN A 49 0.46 17.80 -0.19
CA ASN A 49 0.90 18.28 -1.50
C ASN A 49 1.78 17.30 -2.29
N LEU A 50 1.42 16.02 -2.31
CA LEU A 50 2.33 14.95 -2.79
C LEU A 50 2.62 14.99 -4.29
N LEU A 51 1.59 15.04 -5.15
CA LEU A 51 1.79 14.98 -6.61
C LEU A 51 2.58 16.19 -7.17
N PRO A 52 2.28 17.45 -6.78
CA PRO A 52 3.07 18.59 -7.22
C PRO A 52 4.53 18.51 -6.76
N LEU A 53 4.79 18.14 -5.49
CA LEU A 53 6.14 17.93 -4.97
C LEU A 53 6.89 16.84 -5.77
N LEU A 54 6.24 15.72 -6.06
CA LEU A 54 6.83 14.65 -6.85
C LEU A 54 7.11 15.08 -8.30
N SER A 55 6.23 15.88 -8.90
CA SER A 55 6.43 16.41 -10.26
C SER A 55 7.66 17.32 -10.33
N HIS A 56 7.84 18.16 -9.32
CA HIS A 56 9.01 19.02 -9.20
C HIS A 56 10.30 18.21 -9.00
N ASP A 57 10.28 17.18 -8.15
CA ASP A 57 11.41 16.27 -7.95
C ASP A 57 11.81 15.57 -9.26
N PHE A 58 10.84 15.06 -10.03
CA PHE A 58 11.08 14.43 -11.32
C PHE A 58 11.61 15.38 -12.40
N ALA A 59 11.16 16.64 -12.40
CA ALA A 59 11.64 17.66 -13.34
C ALA A 59 13.10 18.07 -13.06
N ASN A 60 13.51 18.05 -11.78
CA ASN A 60 14.82 18.52 -11.35
C ASN A 60 15.87 17.41 -11.19
N LYS A 61 15.52 16.13 -11.40
CA LYS A 61 16.47 15.01 -11.45
C LYS A 61 17.51 15.24 -12.56
N GLY A 62 18.64 15.85 -12.20
CA GLY A 62 19.78 16.10 -13.10
C GLY A 62 20.10 17.58 -13.38
N ALA A 63 19.37 18.54 -12.80
CA ALA A 63 19.72 19.95 -12.89
C ALA A 63 20.75 20.34 -11.80
N GLU A 64 21.80 21.07 -12.16
CA GLU A 64 22.65 21.72 -11.16
C GLU A 64 21.79 22.72 -10.36
N HIS A 65 21.74 22.53 -9.05
CA HIS A 65 20.93 23.33 -8.12
C HIS A 65 21.29 24.81 -8.25
N THR A 66 20.48 25.56 -8.99
CA THR A 66 20.65 27.00 -9.23
C THR A 66 19.50 27.82 -8.64
N THR A 67 18.51 27.18 -8.04
CA THR A 67 17.36 27.85 -7.43
C THR A 67 17.64 28.20 -5.97
N GLU A 68 17.62 29.50 -5.67
CA GLU A 68 17.59 30.05 -4.31
C GLU A 68 16.25 29.69 -3.65
N GLY A 69 16.17 28.53 -3.00
CA GLY A 69 14.97 28.08 -2.29
C GLY A 69 15.19 26.79 -1.50
N ARG A 70 14.41 26.59 -0.44
CA ARG A 70 14.39 25.36 0.37
C ARG A 70 13.95 24.20 -0.52
N LEU A 71 14.83 23.19 -0.67
CA LEU A 71 14.52 22.00 -1.46
C LEU A 71 13.69 21.02 -0.61
N VAL A 72 12.42 20.87 -0.95
CA VAL A 72 11.52 19.91 -0.30
C VAL A 72 11.47 18.63 -1.13
N SER A 73 11.80 17.49 -0.51
CA SER A 73 11.77 16.18 -1.17
C SER A 73 10.57 15.37 -0.70
N PRO A 74 9.78 14.77 -1.62
CA PRO A 74 8.69 13.86 -1.24
C PRO A 74 9.20 12.63 -0.46
N LEU A 75 10.50 12.30 -0.58
CA LEU A 75 11.14 11.21 0.15
C LEU A 75 11.11 11.41 1.67
N CYS A 76 11.10 12.66 2.12
CA CYS A 76 11.13 13.01 3.53
C CYS A 76 9.73 13.12 4.16
N LEU A 77 8.64 13.05 3.38
CA LEU A 77 7.28 13.23 3.89
C LEU A 77 6.96 12.29 5.06
N SER A 78 7.01 10.97 4.84
CA SER A 78 6.70 9.97 5.86
C SER A 78 7.63 10.00 7.09
N PRO A 79 8.97 10.00 6.95
CA PRO A 79 9.86 10.05 8.11
C PRO A 79 9.74 11.37 8.89
N PHE A 80 9.49 12.49 8.21
CA PHE A 80 9.30 13.77 8.88
C PHE A 80 7.98 13.83 9.64
N PHE A 81 6.91 13.26 9.08
CA PHE A 81 5.66 13.10 9.82
C PHE A 81 5.82 12.21 11.06
N ARG A 82 6.63 11.15 10.99
CA ARG A 82 6.96 10.35 12.17
C ARG A 82 7.67 11.18 13.24
N LEU A 83 8.60 12.06 12.86
CA LEU A 83 9.26 12.98 13.78
C LEU A 83 8.26 13.98 14.38
N LEU A 84 7.37 14.56 13.56
CA LEU A 84 6.30 15.46 13.98
C LEU A 84 5.41 14.78 15.04
N ARG A 85 4.89 13.58 14.72
CA ARG A 85 4.09 12.77 15.64
C ARG A 85 4.80 12.62 16.99
N LEU A 86 6.03 12.11 16.98
CA LEU A 86 6.78 11.83 18.22
C LEU A 86 6.98 13.09 19.06
N CYS A 87 7.19 14.24 18.41
CA CYS A 87 7.35 15.53 19.10
C CYS A 87 6.05 16.00 19.78
N ILE A 88 4.90 15.73 19.19
CA ILE A 88 3.57 16.08 19.72
C ILE A 88 3.13 15.09 20.80
N GLU A 89 3.32 13.78 20.59
CA GLU A 89 3.02 12.75 21.59
C GLU A 89 3.76 13.00 22.90
N ASP A 90 5.04 13.40 22.84
CA ASP A 90 5.84 13.76 24.00
C ASP A 90 5.28 14.97 24.77
N GLU A 91 4.79 16.00 24.06
CA GLU A 91 4.22 17.20 24.69
C GLU A 91 2.87 16.95 25.33
N PHE A 92 1.97 16.35 24.56
CA PHE A 92 0.57 16.23 24.90
C PHE A 92 0.23 14.85 25.48
N LYS A 93 1.25 14.13 25.96
CA LYS A 93 1.12 12.84 26.65
C LYS A 93 0.31 11.82 25.82
N GLY A 94 0.62 11.75 24.52
CA GLY A 94 -0.02 10.88 23.55
C GLY A 94 -1.31 11.42 22.92
N ASN A 95 -1.78 12.61 23.30
CA ASN A 95 -2.85 13.30 22.60
C ASN A 95 -2.30 13.88 21.26
N LEU A 96 -3.03 13.66 20.18
CA LEU A 96 -2.67 14.07 18.81
C LEU A 96 -3.69 15.04 18.18
N ASP A 97 -4.54 15.68 18.98
CA ASP A 97 -5.59 16.60 18.52
C ASP A 97 -4.99 17.78 17.72
N GLU A 98 -3.74 18.18 17.97
CA GLU A 98 -3.10 19.26 17.20
C GLU A 98 -2.82 18.91 15.73
N ILE A 99 -2.76 17.63 15.40
CA ILE A 99 -2.47 17.14 14.03
C ILE A 99 -3.54 16.19 13.51
N ASP A 100 -4.70 16.11 14.16
CA ASP A 100 -5.76 15.17 13.81
C ASP A 100 -6.33 15.42 12.40
N ALA A 101 -6.29 16.66 11.91
CA ALA A 101 -6.62 17.00 10.53
C ALA A 101 -5.83 16.18 9.52
N LEU A 102 -4.59 15.78 9.84
CA LEU A 102 -3.74 14.97 8.95
C LEU A 102 -4.24 13.52 8.80
N LEU A 103 -5.08 13.04 9.73
CA LEU A 103 -5.69 11.72 9.63
C LEU A 103 -6.74 11.66 8.52
N GLY A 104 -7.57 12.70 8.38
CA GLY A 104 -8.69 12.72 7.43
C GLY A 104 -8.47 13.56 6.19
N CYS A 105 -7.44 14.43 6.16
CA CYS A 105 -7.13 15.25 4.99
C CYS A 105 -6.93 14.42 3.70
N PRO A 106 -7.31 14.96 2.53
CA PRO A 106 -6.99 14.33 1.26
C PRO A 106 -5.48 14.38 0.96
N VAL A 107 -5.09 13.66 -0.09
CA VAL A 107 -3.77 13.75 -0.69
C VAL A 107 -3.94 14.21 -2.13
N TYR A 108 -3.12 15.17 -2.58
CA TYR A 108 -3.05 15.51 -3.99
C TYR A 108 -2.39 14.39 -4.77
N LEU A 109 -3.21 13.69 -5.54
CA LEU A 109 -2.85 12.63 -6.47
C LEU A 109 -3.38 12.97 -7.87
N THR A 110 -3.43 11.98 -8.75
CA THR A 110 -4.18 12.06 -10.01
C THR A 110 -5.36 11.11 -9.96
N ASP A 111 -6.19 11.14 -11.01
CA ASP A 111 -7.21 10.14 -11.21
C ASP A 111 -6.58 8.76 -11.44
N LEU A 112 -6.82 7.83 -10.54
CA LEU A 112 -6.18 6.51 -10.57
C LEU A 112 -6.76 5.59 -11.66
N ASP A 113 -7.86 5.98 -12.32
CA ASP A 113 -8.37 5.31 -13.52
C ASP A 113 -7.33 5.32 -14.67
N VAL A 114 -6.35 6.22 -14.61
CA VAL A 114 -5.21 6.24 -15.55
C VAL A 114 -4.39 4.94 -15.51
N ILE A 115 -4.41 4.21 -14.38
CA ILE A 115 -3.69 2.94 -14.21
C ILE A 115 -4.22 1.86 -15.15
N ASP A 116 -5.51 1.85 -15.44
CA ASP A 116 -6.09 0.89 -16.39
C ASP A 116 -5.69 1.19 -17.86
N LYS A 117 -5.07 2.36 -18.12
CA LYS A 117 -4.57 2.81 -19.43
C LYS A 117 -3.05 2.95 -19.46
N MET A 118 -2.33 2.29 -18.56
CA MET A 118 -0.86 2.35 -18.43
C MET A 118 -0.11 2.05 -19.74
N ASN A 119 -0.64 1.19 -20.61
CA ASN A 119 -0.05 0.87 -21.90
C ASN A 119 0.12 2.08 -22.83
N SER A 120 -0.72 3.12 -22.68
CA SER A 120 -0.67 4.36 -23.45
C SER A 120 0.32 5.38 -22.91
N LEU A 121 0.80 5.19 -21.68
CA LEU A 121 1.73 6.09 -21.01
C LEU A 121 3.17 5.81 -21.40
N SER A 122 3.97 6.87 -21.42
CA SER A 122 5.43 6.79 -21.54
C SER A 122 6.05 6.09 -20.33
N ARG A 123 7.30 5.64 -20.48
CA ARG A 123 8.03 5.00 -19.38
C ARG A 123 8.11 5.90 -18.14
N GLN A 124 8.43 7.18 -18.33
CA GLN A 124 8.57 8.14 -17.23
C GLN A 124 7.26 8.32 -16.47
N GLU A 125 6.13 8.40 -17.19
CA GLU A 125 4.79 8.51 -16.60
C GLU A 125 4.43 7.28 -15.76
N ARG A 126 4.77 6.09 -16.23
CA ARG A 126 4.55 4.85 -15.46
C ARG A 126 5.40 4.79 -14.19
N GLU A 127 6.68 5.13 -14.30
CA GLU A 127 7.59 5.20 -13.14
C GLU A 127 7.14 6.28 -12.12
N PHE A 128 6.59 7.39 -12.61
CA PHE A 128 5.97 8.42 -11.78
C PHE A 128 4.77 7.88 -11.00
N LEU A 129 3.84 7.20 -11.68
CA LEU A 129 2.66 6.60 -11.03
C LEU A 129 3.06 5.55 -9.98
N CYS A 130 4.02 4.67 -10.28
CA CYS A 130 4.58 3.74 -9.29
C CYS A 130 5.09 4.50 -8.05
N SER A 131 5.87 5.56 -8.26
CA SER A 131 6.46 6.36 -7.17
C SER A 131 5.38 7.05 -6.34
N LEU A 132 4.38 7.63 -7.00
CA LEU A 132 3.24 8.28 -6.37
C LEU A 132 2.48 7.30 -5.45
N LEU A 133 2.24 6.07 -5.93
CA LEU A 133 1.58 5.03 -5.15
C LEU A 133 2.43 4.59 -3.95
N PHE A 134 3.74 4.37 -4.12
CA PHE A 134 4.64 4.03 -3.01
C PHE A 134 4.64 5.12 -1.93
N PHE A 135 4.77 6.39 -2.31
CA PHE A 135 4.71 7.50 -1.35
C PHE A 135 3.36 7.59 -0.65
N THR A 136 2.26 7.43 -1.38
CA THR A 136 0.90 7.48 -0.79
C THR A 136 0.68 6.34 0.22
N ILE A 137 1.11 5.12 -0.14
CA ILE A 137 1.01 3.96 0.76
C ILE A 137 1.85 4.21 2.02
N ASN A 138 3.09 4.69 1.88
CA ASN A 138 3.96 4.97 3.02
C ASN A 138 3.45 6.11 3.91
N TRP A 139 2.86 7.14 3.31
CA TRP A 139 2.13 8.19 4.03
C TRP A 139 1.01 7.58 4.88
N PHE A 140 0.11 6.79 4.30
CA PHE A 140 -0.98 6.19 5.07
C PHE A 140 -0.50 5.19 6.12
N ARG A 141 0.61 4.48 5.90
CA ARG A 141 1.19 3.59 6.91
C ARG A 141 1.65 4.38 8.15
N GLU A 142 2.29 5.53 7.96
CA GLU A 142 2.66 6.38 9.10
C GLU A 142 1.45 7.07 9.75
N VAL A 143 0.44 7.47 8.97
CA VAL A 143 -0.84 7.98 9.53
C VAL A 143 -1.48 6.92 10.43
N ILE A 144 -1.53 5.65 10.01
CA ILE A 144 -2.07 4.58 10.85
C ILE A 144 -1.20 4.35 12.08
N ASN A 145 0.13 4.33 11.93
CA ASN A 145 1.04 4.25 13.08
C ASN A 145 0.75 5.36 14.10
N ALA A 146 0.44 6.57 13.63
CA ALA A 146 0.16 7.70 14.51
C ALA A 146 -1.17 7.57 15.27
N PHE A 147 -2.25 7.30 14.55
CA PHE A 147 -3.58 7.46 15.13
C PHE A 147 -4.20 6.15 15.66
N CYS A 148 -3.53 4.99 15.50
CA CYS A 148 -4.08 3.69 15.93
C CYS A 148 -4.37 3.59 17.44
N MET A 149 -3.66 4.37 18.27
CA MET A 149 -3.86 4.40 19.73
C MET A 149 -4.95 5.37 20.20
N GLN A 150 -5.47 6.22 19.32
CA GLN A 150 -6.44 7.24 19.73
C GLN A 150 -7.77 6.59 20.12
N ALA A 151 -8.36 7.06 21.23
CA ALA A 151 -9.55 6.45 21.82
C ALA A 151 -10.85 6.83 21.09
N ASN A 152 -10.87 7.99 20.44
CA ASN A 152 -12.02 8.57 19.75
C ASN A 152 -12.56 7.62 18.67
N ALA A 153 -13.88 7.39 18.67
CA ALA A 153 -14.55 6.47 17.74
C ALA A 153 -14.47 6.94 16.29
N ASP A 154 -14.56 8.26 16.04
CA ASP A 154 -14.40 8.85 14.70
C ASP A 154 -12.99 8.60 14.16
N MET A 155 -11.96 8.92 14.96
CA MET A 155 -10.56 8.68 14.60
C MET A 155 -10.30 7.19 14.32
N LYS A 156 -10.87 6.28 15.12
CA LYS A 156 -10.78 4.83 14.86
C LYS A 156 -11.43 4.43 13.53
N GLY A 157 -12.57 5.03 13.20
CA GLY A 157 -13.23 4.87 11.90
C GLY A 157 -12.31 5.32 10.76
N LYS A 158 -11.74 6.53 10.86
CA LYS A 158 -10.80 7.08 9.87
C LYS A 158 -9.54 6.18 9.73
N VAL A 159 -8.97 5.67 10.82
CA VAL A 159 -7.84 4.72 10.80
C VAL A 159 -8.19 3.44 10.04
N LEU A 160 -9.38 2.86 10.27
CA LEU A 160 -9.84 1.68 9.53
C LEU A 160 -9.99 1.97 8.04
N THR A 161 -10.54 3.13 7.68
CA THR A 161 -10.66 3.55 6.28
C THR A 161 -9.29 3.76 5.63
N ARG A 162 -8.30 4.32 6.35
CA ARG A 162 -6.92 4.42 5.86
C ARG A 162 -6.29 3.04 5.62
N LEU A 163 -6.58 2.05 6.47
CA LEU A 163 -6.12 0.68 6.26
C LEU A 163 -6.72 0.07 4.99
N GLN A 164 -8.01 0.29 4.75
CA GLN A 164 -8.68 -0.11 3.51
C GLN A 164 -8.07 0.57 2.28
N ASN A 165 -7.78 1.88 2.38
CA ASN A 165 -7.12 2.64 1.33
C ASN A 165 -5.74 2.05 0.99
N ILE A 166 -4.96 1.63 1.99
CA ILE A 166 -3.66 0.95 1.76
C ILE A 166 -3.87 -0.35 0.97
N THR A 167 -4.81 -1.20 1.37
CA THR A 167 -5.09 -2.47 0.67
C THR A 167 -5.50 -2.24 -0.79
N TRP A 168 -6.34 -1.23 -1.03
CA TRP A 168 -6.74 -0.84 -2.38
C TRP A 168 -5.56 -0.31 -3.21
N LEU A 169 -4.78 0.62 -2.65
CA LEU A 169 -3.61 1.20 -3.31
C LEU A 169 -2.53 0.15 -3.61
N GLN A 170 -2.37 -0.85 -2.74
CA GLN A 170 -1.49 -1.99 -3.00
C GLN A 170 -1.95 -2.79 -4.22
N SER A 171 -3.24 -3.03 -4.35
CA SER A 171 -3.81 -3.73 -5.52
C SER A 171 -3.58 -2.93 -6.82
N LEU A 172 -3.69 -1.60 -6.76
CA LEU A 172 -3.35 -0.72 -7.88
C LEU A 172 -1.86 -0.73 -8.19
N LEU A 173 -1.01 -0.74 -7.16
CA LEU A 173 0.44 -0.79 -7.32
C LEU A 173 0.91 -2.10 -7.98
N GLU A 174 0.28 -3.24 -7.66
CA GLU A 174 0.57 -4.51 -8.33
C GLU A 174 0.35 -4.42 -9.85
N LYS A 175 -0.77 -3.84 -10.28
CA LYS A 175 -1.06 -3.56 -11.70
C LYS A 175 -0.01 -2.61 -12.28
N CYS A 176 0.34 -1.55 -11.55
CA CYS A 176 1.28 -0.52 -12.00
C CYS A 176 2.68 -1.11 -12.22
N LEU A 177 3.14 -1.97 -11.31
CA LEU A 177 4.43 -2.64 -11.38
C LEU A 177 4.50 -3.68 -12.50
N ALA A 178 3.40 -4.39 -12.78
CA ALA A 178 3.34 -5.36 -13.88
C ALA A 178 3.64 -4.73 -15.24
N GLU A 179 3.19 -3.48 -15.44
CA GLU A 179 3.36 -2.70 -16.67
C GLU A 179 4.65 -1.85 -16.68
N SER A 180 5.44 -1.91 -15.61
CA SER A 180 6.67 -1.12 -15.39
C SER A 180 7.87 -1.99 -15.01
N PRO A 181 8.26 -2.97 -15.86
CA PRO A 181 9.38 -3.86 -15.55
C PRO A 181 10.69 -3.07 -15.43
N GLY A 182 11.46 -3.35 -14.38
CA GLY A 182 12.74 -2.69 -14.10
C GLY A 182 12.62 -1.35 -13.36
N TYR A 183 11.42 -0.94 -12.97
CA TYR A 183 11.23 0.18 -12.06
C TYR A 183 11.87 -0.10 -10.69
N ILE A 184 12.55 0.91 -10.14
CA ILE A 184 13.16 0.88 -8.81
C ILE A 184 12.39 1.83 -7.91
N PRO A 185 11.72 1.34 -6.84
CA PRO A 185 10.99 2.20 -5.93
C PRO A 185 11.89 3.13 -5.12
N PRO A 186 11.36 4.29 -4.66
CA PRO A 186 12.06 5.13 -3.70
C PRO A 186 12.28 4.38 -2.37
N PRO A 187 13.42 4.58 -1.69
CA PRO A 187 13.66 3.92 -0.41
C PRO A 187 12.66 4.41 0.64
N ALA A 188 12.12 3.49 1.44
CA ALA A 188 11.25 3.86 2.57
C ALA A 188 12.02 3.97 3.89
N ASN A 189 13.15 3.27 4.02
CA ASN A 189 13.98 3.22 5.21
C ASN A 189 15.40 3.61 4.86
N PHE A 190 16.04 4.40 5.73
CA PHE A 190 17.42 4.89 5.54
C PHE A 190 18.46 4.04 6.27
N ASP A 191 18.01 3.13 7.15
CA ASP A 191 18.89 2.33 8.02
C ASP A 191 19.45 1.07 7.35
N CYS A 192 18.98 0.73 6.13
CA CYS A 192 19.42 -0.46 5.40
C CYS A 192 20.38 -0.07 4.27
N GLU A 193 21.53 -0.75 4.19
CA GLU A 193 22.35 -0.76 2.97
C GLU A 193 21.44 -1.13 1.79
N GLN A 194 21.48 -0.34 0.71
CA GLN A 194 20.57 -0.44 -0.43
C GLN A 194 20.47 -1.88 -0.93
N GLN A 195 19.40 -2.57 -0.56
CA GLN A 195 19.17 -3.94 -1.02
C GLN A 195 18.76 -3.87 -2.49
N GLU A 196 19.55 -4.50 -3.36
CA GLU A 196 19.24 -4.56 -4.80
C GLU A 196 17.85 -5.14 -5.00
N VAL A 197 16.99 -4.42 -5.73
CA VAL A 197 15.67 -4.90 -6.13
C VAL A 197 15.90 -6.15 -6.99
N PRO A 198 15.42 -7.34 -6.61
CA PRO A 198 15.54 -8.51 -7.47
C PRO A 198 14.74 -8.24 -8.76
N PRO A 199 15.26 -8.62 -9.93
CA PRO A 199 14.53 -8.43 -11.18
C PRO A 199 13.15 -9.08 -11.07
N SER A 200 12.10 -8.29 -11.34
CA SER A 200 10.70 -8.74 -11.32
C SER A 200 10.55 -9.97 -12.21
N THR A 201 10.53 -11.16 -11.58
CA THR A 201 10.29 -12.41 -12.28
C THR A 201 8.77 -12.58 -12.35
N VAL A 202 8.20 -12.17 -13.47
CA VAL A 202 6.89 -12.69 -13.88
C VAL A 202 6.99 -14.22 -13.90
N ALA A 203 6.25 -14.87 -12.99
CA ALA A 203 6.26 -16.31 -12.86
C ALA A 203 5.67 -16.95 -14.14
N ALA A 204 6.54 -17.35 -15.07
CA ALA A 204 6.14 -18.14 -16.22
C ALA A 204 5.83 -19.57 -15.74
N VAL A 205 4.57 -19.97 -15.85
CA VAL A 205 4.12 -21.35 -15.60
C VAL A 205 4.87 -22.29 -16.56
N PRO A 206 5.57 -23.34 -16.08
CA PRO A 206 6.25 -24.26 -16.97
C PRO A 206 5.23 -25.13 -17.70
N ALA A 207 5.10 -24.90 -19.01
CA ALA A 207 4.32 -25.76 -19.90
C ALA A 207 4.85 -27.20 -19.83
N LYS A 208 3.99 -28.13 -19.39
CA LYS A 208 4.23 -29.57 -19.42
C LYS A 208 4.47 -30.03 -20.86
N LYS A 209 5.74 -30.19 -21.26
CA LYS A 209 6.10 -30.88 -22.51
C LYS A 209 5.87 -32.38 -22.33
N ALA A 210 4.94 -32.90 -23.12
CA ALA A 210 4.63 -34.31 -23.25
C ALA A 210 5.87 -35.14 -23.62
N LYS A 211 6.18 -36.16 -22.81
CA LYS A 211 7.15 -37.22 -23.12
C LYS A 211 6.50 -38.27 -24.02
N LYS A 212 6.99 -38.42 -25.26
CA LYS A 212 6.74 -39.57 -26.14
C LYS A 212 8.04 -40.37 -26.23
N GLY A 213 8.02 -41.63 -25.79
CA GLY A 213 9.21 -42.39 -25.43
C GLY A 213 9.90 -43.22 -26.52
N LYS A 214 10.96 -43.95 -26.12
CA LYS A 214 11.37 -45.23 -26.72
C LYS A 214 12.31 -46.03 -25.79
N LYS A 215 12.05 -47.34 -25.73
CA LYS A 215 12.64 -48.41 -24.89
C LYS A 215 14.11 -48.77 -25.19
N ARG A 216 14.83 -49.28 -24.17
CA ARG A 216 15.68 -50.51 -24.12
C ARG A 216 16.18 -50.70 -22.67
N LYS A 217 15.69 -51.67 -21.86
CA LYS A 217 16.17 -53.06 -21.58
C LYS A 217 17.69 -53.09 -21.28
N LYS A 218 18.28 -53.62 -20.20
CA LYS A 218 18.07 -54.72 -19.22
C LYS A 218 19.19 -54.49 -18.13
N THR A 219 19.15 -54.82 -16.83
CA THR A 219 19.18 -56.13 -16.13
C THR A 219 19.24 -55.91 -14.59
N ASP A 220 18.50 -56.75 -13.86
CA ASP A 220 18.81 -57.50 -12.62
C ASP A 220 19.39 -56.83 -11.34
N ALA A 221 18.63 -56.87 -10.22
CA ALA A 221 18.70 -57.93 -9.18
C ALA A 221 18.34 -57.44 -7.74
N LYS A 222 17.43 -58.20 -7.06
CA LYS A 222 17.25 -58.44 -5.59
C LYS A 222 17.00 -57.24 -4.65
N ASN A 223 16.09 -57.22 -3.67
CA ASN A 223 15.48 -58.23 -2.78
C ASN A 223 14.12 -57.65 -2.25
N SER A 224 13.06 -58.46 -2.08
CA SER A 224 12.47 -58.92 -0.77
C SER A 224 11.94 -57.78 0.13
N SER A 225 10.73 -57.74 0.71
CA SER A 225 9.61 -58.69 0.88
C SER A 225 8.47 -57.98 1.65
N GLU A 226 7.22 -58.32 1.33
CA GLU A 226 6.00 -58.54 2.16
C GLU A 226 5.64 -57.54 3.30
N GLU A 227 4.48 -56.88 3.33
CA GLU A 227 3.05 -57.29 3.36
C GLU A 227 2.49 -57.47 4.79
N SER A 228 1.46 -56.69 5.14
CA SER A 228 0.40 -56.97 6.14
C SER A 228 -0.65 -55.84 6.07
N SER A 229 -1.82 -56.09 5.47
CA SER A 229 -3.11 -56.51 6.09
C SER A 229 -3.85 -55.32 6.74
N GLN A 230 -4.87 -54.74 6.11
CA GLN A 230 -6.31 -55.13 6.06
C GLN A 230 -7.17 -54.60 7.23
N ILE A 231 -8.48 -54.45 6.93
CA ILE A 231 -9.67 -54.07 7.72
C ILE A 231 -10.10 -52.61 7.42
N GLU A 232 -11.02 -52.35 6.48
CA GLU A 232 -12.52 -52.47 6.55
C GLU A 232 -13.12 -51.39 7.48
N GLU A 233 -14.20 -50.65 7.20
CA GLU A 233 -15.31 -50.77 6.24
C GLU A 233 -16.18 -49.49 6.27
N GLN A 234 -16.92 -49.23 5.18
CA GLN A 234 -18.29 -48.64 5.12
C GLN A 234 -18.50 -47.14 5.49
N LEU A 235 -19.42 -46.36 4.90
CA LEU A 235 -20.46 -46.54 3.88
C LEU A 235 -20.86 -45.15 3.30
N ASP A 236 -21.18 -45.14 2.01
CA ASP A 236 -22.19 -44.36 1.26
C ASP A 236 -22.75 -43.02 1.80
N THR A 237 -22.76 -41.98 0.95
CA THR A 237 -23.95 -41.64 0.14
C THR A 237 -23.71 -40.48 -0.84
N GLU A 238 -24.39 -40.59 -1.97
CA GLU A 238 -24.48 -39.68 -3.10
C GLU A 238 -25.02 -38.30 -2.72
N THR A 239 -24.58 -37.23 -3.40
CA THR A 239 -25.50 -36.26 -4.01
C THR A 239 -24.79 -35.29 -4.98
N GLU A 240 -25.16 -35.46 -6.24
CA GLU A 240 -25.60 -34.42 -7.18
C GLU A 240 -24.76 -33.14 -7.37
N LYS A 241 -24.19 -33.09 -8.59
CA LYS A 241 -23.78 -31.90 -9.31
C LYS A 241 -24.88 -30.84 -9.28
N THR A 242 -24.57 -29.67 -8.74
CA THR A 242 -25.26 -28.44 -9.12
C THR A 242 -24.21 -27.43 -9.59
N GLN A 243 -24.32 -27.08 -10.87
CA GLN A 243 -23.57 -26.03 -11.52
C GLN A 243 -23.86 -24.70 -10.82
N LEU A 244 -22.82 -24.01 -10.35
CA LEU A 244 -22.86 -22.56 -10.21
C LEU A 244 -21.94 -21.98 -11.27
N ASP A 245 -22.51 -21.07 -12.05
CA ASP A 245 -21.93 -20.35 -13.16
C ASP A 245 -20.57 -19.76 -12.80
N LYS A 246 -19.54 -20.26 -13.49
CA LYS A 246 -18.26 -19.56 -13.59
C LYS A 246 -18.47 -18.37 -14.52
N GLU A 247 -18.52 -17.17 -13.95
CA GLU A 247 -18.14 -15.97 -14.69
C GLU A 247 -16.75 -16.19 -15.31
N PRO A 248 -16.49 -15.66 -16.53
CA PRO A 248 -15.24 -15.94 -17.23
C PRO A 248 -14.08 -15.34 -16.44
N GLU A 249 -13.29 -16.21 -15.81
CA GLU A 249 -11.97 -15.91 -15.29
C GLU A 249 -11.18 -15.17 -16.38
N GLU A 250 -10.92 -13.86 -16.18
CA GLU A 250 -9.95 -13.11 -16.98
C GLU A 250 -8.63 -13.90 -16.93
N ILE A 251 -8.26 -14.47 -18.05
CA ILE A 251 -7.05 -15.26 -18.23
C ILE A 251 -5.84 -14.36 -17.93
N GLY A 252 -5.29 -14.50 -16.72
CA GLY A 252 -3.88 -14.34 -16.37
C GLY A 252 -3.21 -13.04 -16.81
N LYS A 253 -3.60 -11.90 -16.23
CA LYS A 253 -2.67 -10.75 -16.16
C LYS A 253 -1.50 -11.12 -15.24
N PRO A 254 -0.24 -10.77 -15.58
CA PRO A 254 0.89 -11.00 -14.70
C PRO A 254 0.69 -10.19 -13.41
N SER A 255 0.38 -10.87 -12.31
CA SER A 255 0.30 -10.23 -10.99
C SER A 255 1.70 -10.17 -10.37
N VAL A 256 2.18 -8.96 -10.07
CA VAL A 256 3.44 -8.77 -9.33
C VAL A 256 3.21 -9.08 -7.86
N ASN A 257 4.12 -9.83 -7.23
CA ASN A 257 4.04 -10.11 -5.80
C ASN A 257 4.72 -8.98 -5.00
N LEU A 258 3.96 -8.25 -4.17
CA LEU A 258 4.50 -7.14 -3.37
C LEU A 258 5.49 -7.56 -2.27
N SER A 259 5.63 -8.85 -1.96
CA SER A 259 6.57 -9.30 -0.93
C SER A 259 8.03 -8.96 -1.28
N SER A 260 8.39 -8.96 -2.58
CA SER A 260 9.72 -8.51 -3.03
C SER A 260 9.94 -7.01 -2.87
N PHE A 261 8.86 -6.25 -2.72
CA PHE A 261 8.87 -4.81 -2.51
C PHE A 261 8.76 -4.42 -1.03
N ARG A 262 8.73 -5.39 -0.11
CA ARG A 262 8.64 -5.16 1.34
C ARG A 262 9.63 -4.12 1.88
N PRO A 263 10.91 -4.09 1.47
CA PRO A 263 11.86 -3.06 1.93
C PRO A 263 11.51 -1.62 1.57
N PHE A 264 10.63 -1.43 0.57
CA PHE A 264 10.18 -0.12 0.09
C PHE A 264 8.86 0.33 0.74
N PHE A 265 8.39 -0.40 1.74
CA PHE A 265 7.29 0.03 2.58
C PHE A 265 7.74 0.28 4.03
N ARG A 266 7.32 1.40 4.61
CA ARG A 266 7.52 1.74 6.02
C ARG A 266 6.91 0.67 6.92
N GLU A 267 7.54 0.31 8.02
CA GLU A 267 6.97 -0.63 8.99
C GLU A 267 5.64 -0.14 9.59
N LEU A 268 4.79 -1.10 9.98
CA LEU A 268 3.67 -0.80 10.87
C LEU A 268 4.13 -1.08 12.30
N ASP A 269 3.86 -0.13 13.19
CA ASP A 269 4.17 -0.24 14.62
C ASP A 269 3.31 -1.36 15.26
N LEU A 270 3.75 -1.94 16.39
CA LEU A 270 3.04 -3.07 17.03
C LEU A 270 1.66 -2.67 17.54
N GLU A 271 1.53 -1.41 17.93
CA GLU A 271 0.32 -0.75 18.39
C GLU A 271 -0.79 -0.82 17.34
N VAL A 272 -0.46 -0.88 16.05
CA VAL A 272 -1.44 -0.99 14.96
C VAL A 272 -2.30 -2.25 15.08
N PHE A 273 -1.80 -3.33 15.70
CA PHE A 273 -2.59 -4.54 15.92
C PHE A 273 -3.82 -4.31 16.82
N THR A 274 -3.84 -3.23 17.59
CA THR A 274 -5.03 -2.88 18.39
C THR A 274 -6.27 -2.64 17.54
N VAL A 275 -6.11 -2.22 16.28
CA VAL A 275 -7.20 -2.05 15.30
C VAL A 275 -7.99 -3.35 15.10
N LEU A 276 -7.38 -4.52 15.32
CA LEU A 276 -8.05 -5.82 15.22
C LEU A 276 -9.14 -6.01 16.29
N HIS A 277 -9.09 -5.29 17.41
CA HIS A 277 -10.15 -5.33 18.42
C HIS A 277 -11.48 -4.78 17.88
N SER A 278 -11.44 -3.92 16.86
CA SER A 278 -12.64 -3.40 16.19
C SER A 278 -13.46 -4.52 15.53
N GLY A 279 -12.81 -5.58 15.04
CA GLY A 279 -13.48 -6.76 14.46
C GLY A 279 -14.11 -7.70 15.50
N LEU A 280 -13.59 -7.72 16.73
CA LEU A 280 -14.20 -8.46 17.84
C LEU A 280 -15.52 -7.82 18.28
N LEU A 281 -15.62 -6.50 18.18
CA LEU A 281 -16.84 -5.76 18.50
C LEU A 281 -17.93 -5.96 17.45
N THR A 282 -17.60 -5.97 16.15
CA THR A 282 -18.60 -6.16 15.09
C THR A 282 -19.19 -7.57 15.14
N ARG A 283 -18.36 -8.60 15.36
CA ARG A 283 -18.84 -9.97 15.43
C ARG A 283 -19.65 -10.24 16.69
N SER A 284 -19.24 -9.74 17.86
CA SER A 284 -20.02 -9.90 19.09
C SER A 284 -21.34 -9.11 19.09
N LEU A 285 -21.38 -7.91 18.49
CA LEU A 285 -22.62 -7.17 18.27
C LEU A 285 -23.56 -7.92 17.31
N LEU A 286 -23.06 -8.38 16.16
CA LEU A 286 -23.83 -9.18 15.20
C LEU A 286 -24.31 -10.51 15.80
N ASP A 287 -23.47 -11.20 16.59
CA ASP A 287 -23.82 -12.45 17.27
C ASP A 287 -24.86 -12.20 18.39
N SER A 288 -24.81 -11.04 19.07
CA SER A 288 -25.81 -10.67 20.09
C SER A 288 -27.17 -10.31 19.49
N GLU A 289 -27.21 -9.69 18.33
CA GLU A 289 -28.45 -9.42 17.58
C GLU A 289 -29.05 -10.70 17.00
N MET A 290 -28.22 -11.64 16.53
CA MET A 290 -28.63 -12.95 16.01
C MET A 290 -29.14 -13.92 17.09
N CYS A 291 -28.84 -13.69 18.38
CA CYS A 291 -29.32 -14.51 19.50
C CYS A 291 -30.61 -13.98 20.16
N THR A 292 -31.27 -12.97 19.58
CA THR A 292 -32.59 -12.51 20.04
C THR A 292 -33.72 -13.02 19.15
N LYS A 293 -33.97 -14.34 19.18
CA LYS A 293 -35.26 -14.94 18.80
C LYS A 293 -35.57 -16.18 19.63
#